data_AF-J8HPH1-F1
#
_entry.id   AF-J8HPH1-F1
#
_cell.length_a   1.000
_cell.length_b   1.000
_cell.length_c   1.000
_cell.angle_alpha   90.00
_cell.angle_beta   90.00
_cell.angle_gamma   90.00
#
_symmetry.space_group_name_H-M   'P 1'
#
loop_
_entity.id
_entity.type
_entity.pdbx_description
1 polymer ?
#
loop_
_entity_poly.entity_id
_entity_poly.type
_entity_poly.pdbx_seq_one_letter_code
_entity_poly.pdbx_strand_id
1 'polypeptide(L)' 'MKVGYVRVSTIEQNLDLQIDALKSYGCDKIFQ' A
#
# COMPACT_ATOMS: atom_id res chain seq x y z
N MET A 1 4.13 14.53 -6.58
CA MET A 1 4.59 13.46 -5.67
C MET A 1 3.37 12.68 -5.22
N LYS A 2 3.33 11.36 -5.47
CA LYS A 2 2.20 10.52 -5.06
C LYS A 2 2.57 9.77 -3.79
N VAL A 3 1.74 9.89 -2.76
CA VAL A 3 1.92 9.20 -1.49
C VAL A 3 0.79 8.17 -1.35
N GLY A 4 1.16 6.91 -1.20
CA GLY A 4 0.26 5.80 -0.92
C GLY A 4 0.07 5.61 0.58
N TYR A 5 -1.12 5.19 0.99
CA TYR A 5 -1.43 4.81 2.36
C TYR A 5 -2.15 3.47 2.34
N VAL A 6 -1.64 2.51 3.10
CA VAL A 6 -2.18 1.16 3.28
C VAL A 6 -2.67 1.04 4.71
N ARG A 7 -3.82 0.39 4.87
CA ARG A 7 -4.37 0.05 6.18
C ARG A 7 -5.05 -1.30 6.06
N VAL A 8 -4.78 -2.17 7.01
CA VAL A 8 -5.52 -3.41 7.20
C VAL A 8 -6.26 -3.39 8.53
N SER A 9 -7.42 -4.03 8.57
CA SER A 9 -8.23 -4.15 9.79
C SER A 9 -7.86 -5.40 10.59
N THR A 10 -7.21 -6.37 9.97
CA THR A 10 -6.66 -7.57 10.60
C THR A 10 -5.31 -7.95 10.01
N ILE A 11 -4.47 -8.64 10.80
CA ILE A 11 -3.08 -8.98 10.45
C ILE A 11 -3.02 -9.94 9.25
N GLU A 12 -4.06 -10.73 9.04
CA GLU A 12 -4.19 -11.68 7.92
C GLU A 12 -4.64 -11.06 6.59
N GLN A 13 -5.02 -9.78 6.54
CA GLN A 13 -5.35 -9.17 5.26
C GLN A 13 -4.07 -8.97 4.44
N ASN A 14 -4.08 -9.45 3.19
CA ASN A 14 -2.96 -9.37 2.26
C ASN A 14 -2.52 -7.92 1.99
N LEU A 15 -1.60 -7.47 2.81
CA LEU A 15 -1.05 -6.12 2.81
C LEU A 15 -0.12 -5.93 1.60
N ASP A 16 0.61 -6.97 1.24
CA ASP A 16 1.47 -7.05 0.06
C ASP A 16 0.73 -6.72 -1.25
N LEU A 17 -0.51 -7.17 -1.41
CA LEU A 17 -1.30 -6.89 -2.62
C LEU A 17 -1.60 -5.38 -2.75
N GLN A 18 -1.90 -4.71 -1.63
CA GLN A 18 -2.17 -3.27 -1.62
C GLN A 18 -0.90 -2.46 -1.87
N ILE A 19 0.23 -2.88 -1.29
CA ILE A 19 1.53 -2.26 -1.56
C ILE A 19 1.92 -2.42 -3.03
N ASP A 20 1.72 -3.59 -3.62
CA ASP A 20 2.06 -3.85 -5.02
C ASP A 20 1.22 -3.00 -5.98
N ALA A 21 -0.08 -2.88 -5.70
CA ALA A 21 -0.97 -1.97 -6.43
C ALA A 21 -0.51 -0.50 -6.34
N LEU A 22 -0.12 -0.03 -5.16
CA LEU A 22 0.36 1.34 -4.96
C LEU A 22 1.72 1.61 -5.62
N LYS A 23 2.61 0.61 -5.62
CA LYS A 23 3.89 0.66 -6.35
C LYS A 23 3.64 0.71 -7.85
N SER A 24 2.75 -0.13 -8.38
CA SER A 24 2.35 -0.15 -9.79
C SER A 24 1.70 1.17 -10.24
N TYR A 25 0.99 1.84 -9.32
CA TYR A 25 0.43 3.17 -9.55
C TYR A 25 1.47 4.33 -9.57
N GLY A 26 2.71 4.03 -9.19
CA GLY A 26 3.82 4.98 -9.11
C GLY A 26 3.78 5.86 -7.85
N CYS A 27 3.40 5.31 -6.70
CA CYS A 27 3.55 5.99 -5.41
C CYS A 27 5.00 5.95 -4.93
N ASP A 28 5.54 7.13 -4.61
CA ASP A 28 6.96 7.33 -4.25
C ASP A 28 7.20 7.06 -2.76
N LYS A 29 6.19 7.33 -1.94
CA LYS A 29 6.18 6.99 -0.50
C LYS A 29 4.92 6.22 -0.19
N ILE A 30 5.05 5.09 0.50
CA ILE A 30 3.93 4.28 0.97
C ILE A 30 4.00 4.22 2.50
N PHE A 31 2.93 4.64 3.15
CA PHE A 31 2.76 4.55 4.61
C PHE A 31 1.79 3.42 4.94
N GLN A 32 1.99 2.75 6.07
CA GLN A 32 1.21 1.61 6.56
C GLN A 32 0.68 1.90 7.96
#